data_AF-A0AAQ4E438-F1
#
_entry.id   AF-A0AAQ4E438-F1
#
_cell.length_a   1.000
_cell.length_b   1.000
_cell.length_c   1.000
_cell.angle_alpha   90.00
_cell.angle_beta   90.00
_cell.angle_gamma   90.00
#
_symmetry.space_group_name_H-M   'P 1'
#
loop_
_entity.id
_entity.type
_entity.pdbx_description
1 polymer ?
#
loop_
_entity_poly.entity_id
_entity_poly.type
_entity_poly.pdbx_seq_one_letter_code
_entity_poly.pdbx_strand_id
1 'polypeptide(L)'
;MSAESIQARQRKLRRHVVCVSELFLRNRQYGICEGQLPQKPEEDEATVCSFSGLVSASGGESQEQIHYEEPVSKKLSGEKLQKAGKLFPAAQRYTAVMLQQVPYPVDGATAAVLKGIVVTPAEAQQLERASRKQRNSTAWFHAQSHRLTASHFGVVMSRKKWTEKGLANLTAMKDLSRVRAIRYGIANESDAILRYKDTMIAAGHPVEKFNCGIFVNPTKPWLGASPDAIAFDPCEPFLWGTVEVKCPYSLKDATKEDLLSQDFFVEFDENCLPTLKKDHEQYMQVLGQMGVTQTQWADFVVFGPHFLIVQRLRFCEEWSNMEAVLNSFYFNTLLPFMVKQLKDNEM
;
A
#
# COMPACT_ATOMS: atom_id res chain seq x y z
N MET A 1 1.65 -37.08 5.81
CA MET A 1 2.40 -37.18 4.54
C MET A 1 3.47 -38.26 4.68
N SER A 2 3.68 -39.11 3.68
CA SER A 2 4.68 -40.19 3.75
C SER A 2 6.11 -39.64 3.63
N ALA A 3 7.09 -40.37 4.18
CA ALA A 3 8.50 -39.97 4.12
C ALA A 3 9.03 -39.84 2.67
N GLU A 4 8.49 -40.62 1.74
CA GLU A 4 8.83 -40.56 0.31
C GLU A 4 8.32 -39.27 -0.35
N SER A 5 7.14 -38.76 0.03
CA SER A 5 6.63 -37.49 -0.52
C SER A 5 7.43 -36.29 -0.01
N ILE A 6 7.96 -36.37 1.21
CA ILE A 6 8.86 -35.36 1.79
C ILE A 6 10.21 -35.37 1.06
N GLN A 7 10.82 -36.54 0.81
CA GLN A 7 12.09 -36.61 0.06
C GLN A 7 11.97 -36.16 -1.40
N ALA A 8 10.87 -36.47 -2.08
CA ALA A 8 10.61 -35.99 -3.45
C ALA A 8 10.44 -34.46 -3.50
N ARG A 9 9.72 -33.88 -2.52
CA ARG A 9 9.58 -32.42 -2.35
C ARG A 9 10.93 -31.76 -2.05
N GLN A 10 11.74 -32.34 -1.16
CA GLN A 10 13.09 -31.86 -0.84
C GLN A 10 14.01 -31.83 -2.08
N ARG A 11 13.93 -32.83 -2.97
CA ARG A 11 14.70 -32.83 -4.24
C ARG A 11 14.25 -31.73 -5.22
N LYS A 12 12.95 -31.39 -5.26
CA LYS A 12 12.42 -30.28 -6.06
C LYS A 12 12.85 -28.91 -5.49
N LEU A 13 12.87 -28.73 -4.17
CA LEU A 13 13.37 -27.50 -3.52
C LEU A 13 14.86 -27.26 -3.80
N ARG A 14 15.69 -28.31 -3.79
CA ARG A 14 17.13 -28.17 -4.06
C ARG A 14 17.47 -27.64 -5.45
N ARG A 15 16.56 -27.77 -6.43
CA ARG A 15 16.74 -27.21 -7.79
C ARG A 15 16.35 -25.73 -7.89
N HIS A 16 15.60 -25.19 -6.92
CA HIS A 16 15.15 -23.79 -6.88
C HIS A 16 16.00 -23.04 -5.85
N VAL A 17 17.23 -22.70 -6.26
CA VAL A 17 18.26 -22.07 -5.39
C VAL A 17 17.82 -20.68 -4.89
N VAL A 18 16.80 -20.09 -5.50
CA VAL A 18 16.00 -18.99 -4.95
C VAL A 18 14.54 -19.30 -5.30
N CYS A 19 13.62 -19.24 -4.33
CA CYS A 19 12.20 -19.44 -4.63
C CYS A 19 11.60 -18.10 -5.05
N VAL A 20 12.02 -17.63 -6.23
CA VAL A 20 11.23 -16.71 -7.03
C VAL A 20 10.14 -17.59 -7.61
N SER A 21 8.86 -17.31 -7.33
CA SER A 21 7.80 -18.14 -7.90
C SER A 21 7.97 -18.18 -9.43
N GLU A 22 7.97 -19.38 -10.05
CA GLU A 22 8.10 -19.55 -11.51
C GLU A 22 7.03 -18.77 -12.31
N LEU A 23 6.00 -18.24 -11.63
CA LEU A 23 5.06 -17.24 -12.13
C LEU A 23 5.75 -16.01 -12.75
N PHE A 24 6.95 -15.63 -12.29
CA PHE A 24 7.77 -14.60 -12.95
C PHE A 24 8.14 -14.97 -14.40
N LEU A 25 8.37 -16.26 -14.69
CA LEU A 25 8.90 -16.74 -15.97
C LEU A 25 7.81 -17.19 -16.96
N ARG A 26 6.61 -17.56 -16.48
CA ARG A 26 5.52 -18.06 -17.33
C ARG A 26 4.42 -17.04 -17.64
N ASN A 27 4.30 -15.94 -16.90
CA ASN A 27 3.31 -14.90 -17.20
C ASN A 27 3.77 -13.93 -18.31
N ARG A 28 4.10 -14.49 -19.48
CA ARG A 28 3.92 -13.78 -20.78
C ARG A 28 2.49 -13.90 -21.32
N GLN A 29 1.55 -14.39 -20.51
CA GLN A 29 0.14 -14.23 -20.79
C GLN A 29 -0.37 -13.05 -19.98
N TYR A 30 -0.41 -11.90 -20.66
CA TYR A 30 -1.32 -10.82 -20.29
C TYR A 30 -2.73 -11.42 -20.26
N GLY A 31 -3.23 -11.69 -19.06
CA GLY A 31 -4.67 -11.71 -18.81
C GLY A 31 -5.15 -10.26 -18.91
N ILE A 32 -5.25 -9.74 -20.13
CA ILE A 32 -6.23 -8.70 -20.40
C ILE A 32 -7.56 -9.38 -20.09
N CYS A 33 -8.26 -8.93 -19.06
CA CYS A 33 -9.69 -9.22 -18.96
C CYS A 33 -10.33 -8.63 -20.21
N GLU A 34 -10.56 -9.46 -21.23
CA GLU A 34 -11.49 -9.14 -22.31
C GLU A 34 -12.87 -9.01 -21.68
N GLY A 35 -13.23 -7.78 -21.35
CA GLY A 35 -14.45 -7.46 -20.62
C GLY A 35 -14.45 -6.01 -20.19
N GLN A 36 -14.64 -5.12 -21.18
CA GLN A 36 -14.84 -3.68 -21.04
C GLN A 36 -13.59 -2.88 -20.61
N LEU A 37 -12.85 -2.40 -21.61
CA LEU A 37 -12.20 -1.09 -21.50
C LEU A 37 -13.24 -0.10 -20.96
N PRO A 38 -12.99 0.60 -19.83
CA PRO A 38 -13.79 1.78 -19.53
C PRO A 38 -13.65 2.70 -20.74
N GLN A 39 -14.79 3.04 -21.35
CA GLN A 39 -14.83 4.07 -22.36
C GLN A 39 -14.08 5.28 -21.81
N LYS A 40 -13.22 5.84 -22.69
CA LYS A 40 -12.50 7.09 -22.46
C LYS A 40 -13.43 8.03 -21.68
N PRO A 41 -13.07 8.46 -20.46
CA PRO A 41 -13.89 9.47 -19.80
C PRO A 41 -13.96 10.65 -20.76
N GLU A 42 -15.18 11.06 -21.10
CA GLU A 42 -15.39 12.38 -21.68
C GLU A 42 -14.63 13.37 -20.82
N GLU A 43 -13.90 14.27 -21.47
CA GLU A 43 -13.06 15.29 -20.85
C GLU A 43 -13.94 16.23 -20.02
N ASP A 44 -14.24 15.84 -18.78
CA ASP A 44 -14.82 16.69 -17.77
C ASP A 44 -13.93 16.67 -16.51
N GLU A 45 -13.51 17.87 -16.14
CA GLU A 45 -12.58 18.29 -15.09
C GLU A 45 -12.48 17.41 -13.83
N ALA A 46 -11.48 16.53 -13.77
CA ALA A 46 -10.70 16.24 -12.55
C ALA A 46 -9.39 15.53 -12.94
N THR A 47 -8.27 16.23 -12.83
CA THR A 47 -6.92 15.65 -13.02
C THR A 47 -6.67 14.56 -11.98
N VAL A 48 -6.90 13.30 -12.35
CA VAL A 48 -6.53 12.11 -11.57
C VAL A 48 -5.03 11.94 -11.68
N CYS A 49 -4.33 11.98 -10.54
CA CYS A 49 -2.89 11.81 -10.45
C CYS A 49 -2.54 10.34 -10.72
N SER A 50 -2.43 9.98 -12.00
CA SER A 50 -1.74 8.76 -12.42
C SER A 50 -0.24 8.91 -12.09
N PHE A 51 0.45 7.79 -11.88
CA PHE A 51 1.86 7.71 -11.48
C PHE A 51 2.84 8.38 -12.47
N SER A 52 2.35 8.94 -13.58
CA SER A 52 3.13 9.60 -14.64
C SER A 52 3.82 10.90 -14.23
N GLY A 53 3.52 11.46 -13.05
CA GLY A 53 4.15 12.68 -12.52
C GLY A 53 5.17 12.48 -11.39
N LEU A 54 5.61 11.25 -11.12
CA LEU A 54 6.46 10.93 -9.96
C LEU A 54 7.94 10.74 -10.35
N VAL A 55 8.80 11.49 -9.64
CA VAL A 55 10.28 11.45 -9.61
C VAL A 55 10.98 12.34 -10.64
N SER A 56 11.20 13.60 -10.28
CA SER A 56 12.37 14.35 -10.77
C SER A 56 13.62 13.78 -10.10
N ALA A 57 14.51 13.21 -10.90
CA ALA A 57 15.84 12.83 -10.48
C ALA A 57 16.63 14.10 -10.11
N SER A 58 17.22 14.11 -8.92
CA SER A 58 18.24 15.09 -8.56
C SER A 58 19.60 14.47 -8.82
N GLY A 59 20.29 14.97 -9.84
CA GLY A 59 21.66 14.59 -10.17
C GLY A 59 22.13 15.28 -11.45
N GLY A 60 22.94 16.34 -11.31
CA GLY A 60 23.73 16.94 -12.39
C GLY A 60 23.20 18.28 -12.90
N GLU A 61 24.00 19.32 -12.75
CA GLU A 61 23.77 20.69 -13.25
C GLU A 61 23.69 20.74 -14.77
N SER A 62 22.56 21.18 -15.31
CA SER A 62 22.46 22.01 -16.51
C SER A 62 21.07 22.62 -16.61
N GLN A 63 20.98 23.94 -16.55
CA GLN A 63 19.74 24.68 -16.76
C GLN A 63 19.32 24.56 -18.24
N GLU A 64 18.19 23.91 -18.50
CA GLU A 64 17.40 24.16 -19.73
C GLU A 64 15.95 24.44 -19.33
N GLN A 65 15.53 25.69 -19.56
CA GLN A 65 14.14 26.14 -19.43
C GLN A 65 13.31 25.49 -20.52
N ILE A 66 12.29 24.70 -20.14
CA ILE A 66 11.28 24.21 -21.07
C ILE A 66 10.04 25.10 -20.94
N HIS A 67 9.76 25.84 -22.01
CA HIS A 67 8.56 26.68 -22.17
C HIS A 67 7.32 25.78 -22.31
N TYR A 68 6.28 26.04 -21.51
CA TYR A 68 4.95 25.49 -21.73
C TYR A 68 4.18 26.40 -22.70
N GLU A 69 3.79 25.89 -23.86
CA GLU A 69 2.78 26.53 -24.73
C GLU A 69 1.40 25.92 -24.44
N GLU A 70 0.40 26.77 -24.18
CA GLU A 70 -1.01 26.37 -24.06
C GLU A 70 -1.61 26.07 -25.46
N PRO A 71 -2.41 25.00 -25.64
CA PRO A 71 -3.10 24.78 -26.89
C PRO A 71 -4.29 25.75 -27.05
N VAL A 72 -4.32 26.43 -28.19
CA VAL A 72 -5.38 27.35 -28.62
C VAL A 72 -6.75 26.66 -28.68
N SER A 73 -7.71 27.13 -27.89
CA SER A 73 -9.08 26.63 -27.88
C SER A 73 -9.88 27.12 -29.10
N LYS A 74 -10.53 26.19 -29.82
CA LYS A 74 -11.56 26.51 -30.81
C LYS A 74 -12.87 26.84 -30.08
N LYS A 75 -13.35 28.08 -30.24
CA LYS A 75 -14.68 28.54 -29.81
C LYS A 75 -15.77 27.72 -30.49
N LEU A 76 -16.63 27.08 -29.69
CA LEU A 76 -17.98 26.71 -30.09
C LEU A 76 -18.96 27.22 -29.01
N SER A 77 -19.92 27.99 -29.50
CA SER A 77 -20.92 28.77 -28.79
C SER A 77 -21.99 27.90 -28.12
N GLY A 78 -22.33 28.25 -26.89
CA GLY A 78 -23.44 27.65 -26.14
C GLY A 78 -23.71 28.39 -24.85
N GLU A 79 -24.17 29.64 -24.95
CA GLU A 79 -24.67 30.44 -23.84
C GLU A 79 -25.80 29.70 -23.11
N LYS A 80 -25.53 29.15 -21.91
CA LYS A 80 -26.50 28.98 -20.78
C LYS A 80 -25.90 28.25 -19.55
N LEU A 81 -24.68 28.59 -19.12
CA LEU A 81 -24.16 28.20 -17.79
C LEU A 81 -23.41 29.33 -17.06
N GLN A 82 -23.58 30.58 -17.50
CA GLN A 82 -23.12 31.74 -16.73
C GLN A 82 -24.18 32.18 -15.73
N LYS A 83 -24.19 31.55 -14.55
CA LYS A 83 -24.56 32.21 -13.29
C LYS A 83 -24.01 31.41 -12.10
N ALA A 84 -22.83 31.84 -11.66
CA ALA A 84 -22.23 31.63 -10.34
C ALA A 84 -21.87 30.19 -9.91
N GLY A 85 -21.11 29.47 -10.74
CA GLY A 85 -20.21 28.41 -10.26
C GLY A 85 -18.94 29.03 -9.67
N LYS A 86 -18.91 29.31 -8.37
CA LYS A 86 -17.63 29.51 -7.67
C LYS A 86 -16.93 28.16 -7.67
N LEU A 87 -15.82 28.02 -8.40
CA LEU A 87 -14.95 26.86 -8.33
C LEU A 87 -14.43 26.77 -6.88
N PHE A 88 -15.04 25.91 -6.05
CA PHE A 88 -14.58 25.70 -4.68
C PHE A 88 -13.12 25.21 -4.71
N PRO A 89 -12.21 25.75 -3.88
CA PRO A 89 -10.84 25.26 -3.75
C PRO A 89 -10.79 23.73 -3.63
N ALA A 90 -9.82 23.07 -4.26
CA ALA A 90 -9.76 21.60 -4.35
C ALA A 90 -9.93 20.89 -2.99
N ALA A 91 -9.34 21.45 -1.92
CA ALA A 91 -9.49 20.93 -0.56
C ALA A 91 -10.95 20.91 -0.08
N GLN A 92 -11.78 21.90 -0.46
CA GLN A 92 -13.20 21.93 -0.10
C GLN A 92 -13.99 20.83 -0.83
N ARG A 93 -13.60 20.45 -2.05
CA ARG A 93 -14.22 19.32 -2.76
C ARG A 93 -13.96 17.99 -2.06
N TYR A 94 -12.70 17.72 -1.67
CA TYR A 94 -12.34 16.50 -0.93
C TYR A 94 -13.03 16.44 0.44
N THR A 95 -13.09 17.57 1.16
CA THR A 95 -13.84 17.66 2.41
C THR A 95 -15.32 17.36 2.21
N ALA A 96 -15.97 17.88 1.16
CA ALA A 96 -17.38 17.63 0.90
C ALA A 96 -17.66 16.14 0.63
N VAL A 97 -16.83 15.48 -0.18
CA VAL A 97 -16.96 14.03 -0.44
C VAL A 97 -16.76 13.21 0.84
N MET A 98 -15.78 13.58 1.66
CA MET A 98 -15.53 12.96 2.96
C MET A 98 -16.73 13.08 3.90
N LEU A 99 -17.34 14.26 3.98
CA LEU A 99 -18.49 14.51 4.85
C LEU A 99 -19.73 13.70 4.44
N GLN A 100 -19.90 13.41 3.14
CA GLN A 100 -20.99 12.57 2.63
C GLN A 100 -20.90 11.11 3.09
N GLN A 101 -19.73 10.65 3.55
CA GLN A 101 -19.53 9.29 4.03
C GLN A 101 -19.89 9.12 5.51
N VAL A 102 -20.11 10.23 6.24
CA VAL A 102 -20.46 10.19 7.66
C VAL A 102 -21.97 9.88 7.79
N PRO A 103 -22.37 8.76 8.42
CA PRO A 103 -23.76 8.32 8.47
C PRO A 103 -24.58 8.96 9.61
N TYR A 104 -24.03 9.98 10.27
CA TYR A 104 -24.64 10.69 11.39
C TYR A 104 -24.36 12.20 11.30
N PRO A 105 -25.12 13.05 12.03
CA PRO A 105 -24.88 14.48 12.04
C PRO A 105 -23.43 14.83 12.43
N VAL A 106 -22.76 15.60 11.59
CA VAL A 106 -21.37 16.01 11.81
C VAL A 106 -21.35 17.15 12.84
N ASP A 107 -20.86 16.86 14.04
CA ASP A 107 -20.60 17.87 15.06
C ASP A 107 -19.20 18.52 14.89
N GLY A 108 -18.90 19.53 15.72
CA GLY A 108 -17.63 20.26 15.64
C GLY A 108 -16.39 19.38 15.82
N ALA A 109 -16.45 18.39 16.72
CA ALA A 109 -15.35 17.46 16.96
C ALA A 109 -15.14 16.51 15.77
N THR A 110 -16.23 15.99 15.17
CA THR A 110 -16.18 15.18 13.94
C THR A 110 -15.58 15.99 12.80
N ALA A 111 -16.04 17.22 12.61
CA ALA A 111 -15.51 18.12 11.59
C ALA A 111 -14.01 18.41 11.81
N ALA A 112 -13.57 18.57 13.06
CA ALA A 112 -12.16 18.80 13.39
C ALA A 112 -11.26 17.61 13.02
N VAL A 113 -11.65 16.39 13.38
CA VAL A 113 -10.90 15.16 13.02
C VAL A 113 -10.83 15.01 11.50
N LEU A 114 -11.96 15.18 10.80
CA LEU A 114 -12.01 15.05 9.34
C LEU A 114 -11.17 16.12 8.62
N LYS A 115 -11.25 17.37 9.08
CA LYS A 115 -10.42 18.46 8.53
C LYS A 115 -8.92 18.18 8.70
N GLY A 116 -8.53 17.50 9.78
CA GLY A 116 -7.14 17.13 10.06
C GLY A 116 -6.55 16.05 9.13
N ILE A 117 -7.39 15.29 8.43
CA ILE A 117 -6.94 14.22 7.52
C ILE A 117 -7.09 14.55 6.04
N VAL A 118 -7.94 15.50 5.68
CA VAL A 118 -8.09 15.91 4.27
C VAL A 118 -6.78 16.49 3.76
N VAL A 119 -6.38 16.04 2.59
CA VAL A 119 -5.18 16.50 1.88
C VAL A 119 -5.51 16.66 0.39
N THR A 120 -4.97 17.70 -0.22
CA THR A 120 -4.87 17.83 -1.68
C THR A 120 -3.80 16.89 -2.25
N PRO A 121 -3.77 16.66 -3.58
CA PRO A 121 -2.69 15.87 -4.19
C PRO A 121 -1.28 16.40 -3.88
N ALA A 122 -1.10 17.73 -3.86
CA ALA A 122 0.18 18.35 -3.54
C ALA A 122 0.57 18.14 -2.06
N GLU A 123 -0.39 18.30 -1.13
CA GLU A 123 -0.16 18.04 0.30
C GLU A 123 0.11 16.57 0.58
N ALA A 124 -0.58 15.64 -0.11
CA ALA A 124 -0.31 14.21 0.00
C ALA A 124 1.11 13.87 -0.46
N GLN A 125 1.59 14.48 -1.55
CA GLN A 125 2.96 14.31 -2.03
C GLN A 125 3.98 14.89 -1.04
N GLN A 126 3.72 16.08 -0.49
CA GLN A 126 4.59 16.69 0.51
C GLN A 126 4.64 15.84 1.78
N LEU A 127 3.50 15.29 2.20
CA LEU A 127 3.41 14.42 3.36
C LEU A 127 4.22 13.14 3.17
N GLU A 128 4.13 12.50 2.01
CA GLU A 128 4.97 11.34 1.65
C GLU A 128 6.46 11.71 1.78
N ARG A 129 6.90 12.79 1.13
CA ARG A 129 8.32 13.23 1.17
C ARG A 129 8.81 13.51 2.59
N ALA A 130 8.01 14.23 3.40
CA ALA A 130 8.35 14.56 4.78
C ALA A 130 8.38 13.33 5.72
N SER A 131 7.74 12.24 5.31
CA SER A 131 7.59 11.02 6.10
C SER A 131 8.46 9.85 5.62
N ARG A 132 9.34 10.03 4.61
CA ARG A 132 10.21 8.97 4.05
C ARG A 132 11.15 8.28 5.04
N LYS A 133 11.42 8.91 6.19
CA LYS A 133 12.19 8.29 7.29
C LYS A 133 11.34 7.34 8.16
N GLN A 134 10.05 7.20 7.85
CA GLN A 134 9.06 6.34 8.49
C GLN A 134 9.16 6.34 10.01
N ARG A 135 9.57 5.23 10.65
CA ARG A 135 9.70 5.09 12.10
C ARG A 135 10.59 6.14 12.77
N ASN A 136 11.44 6.81 12.00
CA ASN A 136 12.31 7.90 12.46
C ASN A 136 11.75 9.30 12.06
N SER A 137 10.46 9.41 11.75
CA SER A 137 9.78 10.65 11.37
C SER A 137 8.54 10.90 12.24
N THR A 138 8.50 12.04 12.93
CA THR A 138 7.33 12.50 13.68
C THR A 138 6.15 12.80 12.75
N ALA A 139 6.41 13.33 11.55
CA ALA A 139 5.39 13.56 10.53
C ALA A 139 4.72 12.25 10.09
N TRP A 140 5.48 11.15 10.00
CA TRP A 140 4.95 9.83 9.69
C TRP A 140 4.00 9.32 10.79
N PHE A 141 4.36 9.48 12.06
CA PHE A 141 3.47 9.11 13.15
C PHE A 141 2.20 9.97 13.22
N HIS A 142 2.33 11.29 13.09
CA HIS A 142 1.20 12.21 13.10
C HIS A 142 0.22 11.94 11.95
N ALA A 143 0.72 11.60 10.77
CA ALA A 143 -0.14 11.24 9.65
C ALA A 143 -0.95 9.95 9.88
N GLN A 144 -0.45 9.01 10.68
CA GLN A 144 -1.13 7.76 10.97
C GLN A 144 -2.15 7.87 12.11
N SER A 145 -2.01 8.84 13.02
CA SER A 145 -2.82 8.92 14.25
C SER A 145 -4.31 9.14 14.02
N HIS A 146 -4.72 9.49 12.81
CA HIS A 146 -6.12 9.70 12.43
C HIS A 146 -6.52 8.92 11.17
N ARG A 147 -5.68 7.99 10.71
CA ARG A 147 -5.94 7.18 9.51
C ARG A 147 -5.91 5.70 9.86
N LEU A 148 -6.76 4.94 9.19
CA LEU A 148 -6.63 3.49 9.20
C LEU A 148 -5.51 3.11 8.23
N THR A 149 -4.45 2.48 8.73
CA THR A 149 -3.27 2.13 7.93
C THR A 149 -3.33 0.70 7.40
N ALA A 150 -2.71 0.46 6.23
CA ALA A 150 -2.73 -0.83 5.54
C ALA A 150 -2.30 -2.01 6.42
N SER A 151 -1.34 -1.81 7.33
CA SER A 151 -0.90 -2.84 8.30
C SER A 151 -2.00 -3.32 9.25
N HIS A 152 -3.10 -2.59 9.37
CA HIS A 152 -4.25 -2.93 10.20
C HIS A 152 -5.46 -3.40 9.40
N PHE A 153 -5.44 -3.37 8.06
CA PHE A 153 -6.59 -3.76 7.25
C PHE A 153 -6.98 -5.21 7.53
N GLY A 154 -5.99 -6.11 7.63
CA GLY A 154 -6.23 -7.51 7.96
C GLY A 154 -6.97 -7.72 9.28
N VAL A 155 -6.59 -6.97 10.32
CA VAL A 155 -7.25 -7.02 11.63
C VAL A 155 -8.69 -6.52 11.53
N VAL A 156 -8.96 -5.49 10.72
CA VAL A 156 -10.33 -4.98 10.50
C VAL A 156 -11.19 -5.99 9.75
N MET A 157 -10.64 -6.65 8.74
CA MET A 157 -11.34 -7.65 7.95
C MET A 157 -11.67 -8.93 8.75
N SER A 158 -10.82 -9.31 9.71
CA SER A 158 -10.99 -10.55 10.49
C SER A 158 -11.76 -10.36 11.80
N ARG A 159 -11.67 -9.18 12.42
CA ARG A 159 -12.18 -8.97 13.78
C ARG A 159 -13.68 -8.66 13.81
N LYS A 160 -14.43 -9.49 14.54
CA LYS A 160 -15.89 -9.36 14.69
C LYS A 160 -16.35 -8.35 15.76
N LYS A 161 -15.52 -8.07 16.78
CA LYS A 161 -15.87 -7.20 17.91
C LYS A 161 -14.70 -6.31 18.30
N TRP A 162 -14.99 -5.06 18.62
CA TRP A 162 -14.00 -4.05 18.98
C TRP A 162 -14.19 -3.56 20.41
N THR A 163 -13.09 -3.48 21.15
CA THR A 163 -13.01 -2.79 22.44
C THR A 163 -12.37 -1.42 22.23
N GLU A 164 -12.59 -0.48 23.15
CA GLU A 164 -11.94 0.84 23.09
C GLU A 164 -10.40 0.72 23.05
N LYS A 165 -9.82 -0.18 23.85
CA LYS A 165 -8.38 -0.49 23.79
C LYS A 165 -7.96 -1.02 22.41
N GLY A 166 -8.80 -1.83 21.77
CA GLY A 166 -8.57 -2.32 20.42
C GLY A 166 -8.55 -1.20 19.38
N LEU A 167 -9.48 -0.25 19.49
CA LEU A 167 -9.56 0.90 18.59
C LEU A 167 -8.41 1.88 18.82
N ALA A 168 -8.10 2.21 20.08
CA ALA A 168 -6.94 3.02 20.44
C ALA A 168 -5.64 2.44 19.87
N ASN A 169 -5.54 1.10 19.86
CA ASN A 169 -4.37 0.42 19.35
C ASN A 169 -4.11 0.60 17.85
N LEU A 170 -5.11 1.00 17.06
CA LEU A 170 -4.99 1.21 15.61
C LEU A 170 -4.31 2.53 15.26
N THR A 171 -4.45 3.54 16.12
CA THR A 171 -3.99 4.90 15.86
C THR A 171 -2.94 5.40 16.86
N ALA A 172 -2.75 4.69 17.97
CA ALA A 172 -1.77 5.07 18.98
C ALA A 172 -0.31 4.88 18.51
N MET A 173 0.52 5.89 18.77
CA MET A 173 1.97 5.72 18.78
C MET A 173 2.36 4.78 19.91
N LYS A 174 3.11 3.73 19.59
CA LYS A 174 3.60 2.75 20.57
C LYS A 174 5.11 2.63 20.47
N ASP A 175 5.77 2.66 21.63
CA ASP A 175 7.14 2.19 21.71
C ASP A 175 7.15 0.66 21.64
N LEU A 176 7.53 0.15 20.47
CA LEU A 176 7.67 -1.27 20.21
C LEU A 176 9.15 -1.69 20.16
N SER A 177 10.08 -0.82 20.57
CA SER A 177 11.52 -1.05 20.52
C SER A 177 11.97 -2.28 21.30
N ARG A 178 11.19 -2.72 22.30
CA ARG A 178 11.50 -3.91 23.12
C ARG A 178 10.97 -5.22 22.55
N VAL A 179 10.08 -5.18 21.54
CA VAL A 179 9.48 -6.37 20.96
C VAL A 179 10.51 -7.09 20.08
N ARG A 180 10.89 -8.32 20.48
CA ARG A 180 11.94 -9.10 19.80
C ARG A 180 11.69 -9.26 18.30
N ALA A 181 10.46 -9.58 17.91
CA ALA A 181 10.10 -9.75 16.50
C ALA A 181 10.28 -8.47 15.69
N ILE A 182 9.93 -7.31 16.26
CA ILE A 182 10.05 -6.01 15.59
C ILE A 182 11.52 -5.59 15.48
N ARG A 183 12.30 -5.75 16.55
CA ARG A 183 13.76 -5.51 16.51
C ARG A 183 14.45 -6.38 15.46
N TYR A 184 14.06 -7.64 15.38
CA TYR A 184 14.61 -8.57 14.40
C TYR A 184 14.25 -8.15 12.97
N GLY A 185 12.98 -7.80 12.72
CA GLY A 185 12.54 -7.22 11.44
C GLY A 185 13.40 -6.02 11.03
N ILE A 186 13.46 -5.03 11.92
CA ILE A 186 14.25 -3.79 11.74
C ILE A 186 15.73 -4.07 11.42
N ALA A 187 16.34 -5.05 12.10
CA ALA A 187 17.75 -5.35 11.92
C ALA A 187 18.07 -6.09 10.61
N ASN A 188 17.08 -6.76 10.01
CA ASN A 188 17.28 -7.59 8.82
C ASN A 188 16.68 -6.98 7.54
N GLU A 189 15.86 -5.93 7.65
CA GLU A 189 15.17 -5.31 6.51
C GLU A 189 16.13 -4.85 5.40
N SER A 190 17.27 -4.25 5.77
CA SER A 190 18.29 -3.81 4.80
C SER A 190 18.88 -4.97 4.00
N ASP A 191 19.18 -6.08 4.68
CA ASP A 191 19.77 -7.27 4.07
C ASP A 191 18.75 -7.99 3.19
N ALA A 192 17.49 -8.01 3.64
CA ALA A 192 16.36 -8.54 2.88
C ALA A 192 16.16 -7.78 1.55
N ILE A 193 16.17 -6.43 1.59
CA ILE A 193 16.05 -5.59 0.40
C ILE A 193 17.24 -5.80 -0.56
N LEU A 194 18.46 -5.89 -0.03
CA LEU A 194 19.64 -6.15 -0.85
C LEU A 194 19.51 -7.49 -1.58
N ARG A 195 19.20 -8.56 -0.85
CA ARG A 195 19.05 -9.90 -1.42
C ARG A 195 17.87 -9.99 -2.39
N TYR A 196 16.78 -9.28 -2.13
CA TYR A 196 15.65 -9.12 -3.06
C TYR A 196 16.13 -8.51 -4.37
N LYS A 197 16.82 -7.37 -4.35
CA LYS A 197 17.31 -6.71 -5.58
C LYS A 197 18.21 -7.62 -6.40
N ASP A 198 19.20 -8.23 -5.76
CA ASP A 198 20.15 -9.14 -6.44
C ASP A 198 19.42 -10.32 -7.08
N THR A 199 18.43 -10.88 -6.37
CA THR A 199 17.58 -11.97 -6.87
C THR A 199 16.76 -11.55 -8.08
N MET A 200 16.12 -10.38 -8.03
CA MET A 200 15.29 -9.87 -9.10
C MET A 200 16.12 -9.58 -10.36
N ILE A 201 17.29 -8.94 -10.20
CA ILE A 201 18.23 -8.69 -11.30
C ILE A 201 18.66 -10.02 -11.95
N ALA A 202 19.03 -11.02 -11.13
CA ALA A 202 19.39 -12.35 -11.63
C ALA A 202 18.23 -13.07 -12.36
N ALA A 203 16.99 -12.74 -12.00
CA ALA A 203 15.78 -13.23 -12.67
C ALA A 203 15.40 -12.42 -13.93
N GLY A 204 16.22 -11.45 -14.34
CA GLY A 204 15.98 -10.62 -15.53
C GLY A 204 15.07 -9.40 -15.29
N HIS A 205 14.79 -9.09 -14.03
CA HIS A 205 14.00 -7.92 -13.60
C HIS A 205 14.93 -6.92 -12.88
N PRO A 206 15.49 -5.92 -13.58
CA PRO A 206 16.46 -5.01 -13.00
C PRO A 206 15.77 -3.95 -12.13
N VAL A 207 15.23 -4.39 -10.99
CA VAL A 207 14.44 -3.55 -10.10
C VAL A 207 15.27 -2.50 -9.38
N GLU A 208 14.78 -1.27 -9.38
CA GLU A 208 15.32 -0.19 -8.56
C GLU A 208 14.42 0.09 -7.36
N LYS A 209 15.03 0.40 -6.22
CA LYS A 209 14.35 0.58 -4.94
C LYS A 209 14.41 2.04 -4.51
N PHE A 210 13.27 2.57 -4.05
CA PHE A 210 13.14 3.92 -3.53
C PHE A 210 12.53 3.90 -2.12
N ASN A 211 13.07 4.73 -1.23
CA ASN A 211 12.47 4.97 0.08
C ASN A 211 11.17 5.76 -0.10
N CYS A 212 10.15 5.41 0.68
CA CYS A 212 8.88 6.10 0.68
C CYS A 212 8.36 6.38 2.09
N GLY A 213 7.54 7.42 2.20
CA GLY A 213 6.81 7.73 3.42
C GLY A 213 5.41 7.12 3.43
N ILE A 214 4.49 7.81 4.09
CA ILE A 214 3.07 7.46 4.03
C ILE A 214 2.43 8.01 2.76
N PHE A 215 1.74 7.13 2.04
CA PHE A 215 0.84 7.47 0.96
C PHE A 215 -0.57 7.67 1.50
N VAL A 216 -1.22 8.72 1.01
CA VAL A 216 -2.61 9.06 1.32
C VAL A 216 -3.28 9.41 -0.02
N ASN A 217 -4.39 8.74 -0.33
CA ASN A 217 -5.17 9.08 -1.50
C ASN A 217 -6.13 10.23 -1.14
N PRO A 218 -6.08 11.40 -1.82
CA PRO A 218 -6.99 12.52 -1.54
C PRO A 218 -8.48 12.17 -1.59
N THR A 219 -8.87 11.17 -2.38
CA THR A 219 -10.27 10.69 -2.44
C THR A 219 -10.65 9.78 -1.28
N LYS A 220 -9.64 9.20 -0.61
CA LYS A 220 -9.78 8.26 0.50
C LYS A 220 -8.86 8.61 1.68
N PRO A 221 -8.86 9.84 2.19
CA PRO A 221 -7.78 10.32 3.04
C PRO A 221 -7.86 9.75 4.47
N TRP A 222 -8.91 9.01 4.80
CA TRP A 222 -9.01 8.19 6.02
C TRP A 222 -8.18 6.90 5.97
N LEU A 223 -7.68 6.52 4.79
CA LEU A 223 -6.77 5.39 4.60
C LEU A 223 -5.34 5.90 4.41
N GLY A 224 -4.37 5.10 4.88
CA GLY A 224 -2.95 5.35 4.65
C GLY A 224 -2.15 4.07 4.43
N ALA A 225 -1.05 4.16 3.69
CA ALA A 225 -0.16 3.04 3.46
C ALA A 225 1.31 3.48 3.54
N SER A 226 2.16 2.64 4.12
CA SER A 226 3.61 2.85 4.14
C SER A 226 4.26 1.52 3.79
N PRO A 227 4.44 1.21 2.49
CA PRO A 227 5.22 0.05 2.09
C PRO A 227 6.68 0.24 2.52
N ASP A 228 7.42 -0.85 2.64
CA ASP A 228 8.86 -0.79 2.97
C ASP A 228 9.68 -0.18 1.83
N ALA A 229 9.16 -0.29 0.60
CA ALA A 229 9.70 0.44 -0.55
C ALA A 229 8.69 0.69 -1.67
N ILE A 230 9.06 1.61 -2.56
CA ILE A 230 8.60 1.64 -3.94
C ILE A 230 9.67 0.98 -4.82
N ALA A 231 9.23 0.18 -5.78
CA ALA A 231 10.09 -0.45 -6.78
C ALA A 231 9.74 0.04 -8.18
N PHE A 232 10.78 0.29 -8.98
CA PHE A 232 10.70 0.50 -10.42
C PHE A 232 11.19 -0.77 -11.12
N ASP A 233 10.41 -1.31 -12.05
CA ASP A 233 10.76 -2.47 -12.86
C ASP A 233 10.46 -2.19 -14.34
N PRO A 234 11.49 -2.01 -15.19
CA PRO A 234 11.30 -1.69 -16.60
C PRO A 234 10.72 -2.85 -17.42
N CYS A 235 10.65 -4.07 -16.85
CA CYS A 235 10.06 -5.23 -17.51
C CYS A 235 8.55 -5.32 -17.30
N GLU A 236 7.96 -4.47 -16.45
CA GLU A 236 6.54 -4.46 -16.16
C GLU A 236 5.77 -3.45 -17.02
N PRO A 237 4.54 -3.77 -17.48
CA PRO A 237 3.70 -2.80 -18.19
C PRO A 237 3.34 -1.59 -17.32
N PHE A 238 3.25 -1.81 -16.01
CA PHE A 238 3.14 -0.76 -15.01
C PHE A 238 4.48 -0.68 -14.29
N LEU A 239 5.28 0.33 -14.59
CA LEU A 239 6.68 0.39 -14.16
C LEU A 239 6.88 0.44 -12.65
N TRP A 240 5.88 0.92 -11.91
CA TRP A 240 5.99 1.20 -10.48
C TRP A 240 5.10 0.28 -9.64
N GLY A 241 5.69 -0.28 -8.60
CA GLY A 241 5.05 -1.16 -7.62
C GLY A 241 5.51 -0.90 -6.20
N THR A 242 4.92 -1.61 -5.24
CA THR A 242 5.34 -1.56 -3.83
C THR A 242 6.15 -2.79 -3.46
N VAL A 243 6.97 -2.70 -2.42
CA VAL A 243 7.65 -3.85 -1.82
C VAL A 243 7.29 -3.89 -0.34
N GLU A 244 6.88 -5.07 0.13
CA GLU A 244 6.61 -5.34 1.54
C GLU A 244 7.49 -6.51 2.00
N VAL A 245 8.35 -6.26 2.98
CA VAL A 245 9.34 -7.17 3.51
C VAL A 245 8.91 -7.68 4.87
N LYS A 246 8.93 -9.00 5.05
CA LYS A 246 8.77 -9.65 6.35
C LYS A 246 10.02 -10.45 6.68
N CYS A 247 10.61 -10.17 7.84
CA CYS A 247 11.64 -11.01 8.46
C CYS A 247 11.07 -11.64 9.74
N PRO A 248 10.32 -12.76 9.64
CA PRO A 248 9.66 -13.34 10.81
C PRO A 248 10.68 -13.95 11.78
N TYR A 249 10.69 -13.45 13.02
CA TYR A 249 11.60 -13.94 14.06
C TYR A 249 11.43 -15.44 14.39
N SER A 250 10.24 -16.00 14.17
CA SER A 250 9.98 -17.44 14.32
C SER A 250 10.75 -18.30 13.31
N LEU A 251 11.20 -17.73 12.19
CA LEU A 251 11.94 -18.42 11.13
C LEU A 251 13.42 -18.04 11.08
N LYS A 252 13.95 -17.38 12.13
CA LYS A 252 15.33 -16.89 12.16
C LYS A 252 16.39 -17.98 11.99
N ASP A 253 16.10 -19.20 12.42
CA ASP A 253 16.99 -20.37 12.33
C ASP A 253 16.50 -21.39 11.29
N ALA A 254 15.42 -21.06 10.56
CA ALA A 254 14.79 -22.00 9.63
C ALA A 254 15.60 -22.11 8.33
N THR A 255 15.76 -23.35 7.86
CA THR A 255 16.24 -23.67 6.52
C THR A 255 15.09 -23.62 5.51
N LYS A 256 15.39 -23.81 4.23
CA LYS A 256 14.37 -23.86 3.16
C LYS A 256 13.44 -25.06 3.34
N GLU A 257 14.00 -26.20 3.75
CA GLU A 257 13.26 -27.43 3.98
C GLU A 257 12.29 -27.32 5.15
N ASP A 258 12.66 -26.57 6.20
CA ASP A 258 11.80 -26.36 7.36
C ASP A 258 10.50 -25.63 6.98
N LEU A 259 10.57 -24.68 6.04
CA LEU A 259 9.43 -23.84 5.63
C LEU A 259 8.21 -24.66 5.19
N LEU A 260 8.42 -25.81 4.56
CA LEU A 260 7.35 -26.68 4.08
C LEU A 260 6.46 -27.23 5.21
N SER A 261 6.96 -27.23 6.45
CA SER A 261 6.25 -27.71 7.64
C SER A 261 5.80 -26.60 8.58
N GLN A 262 6.16 -25.34 8.29
CA GLN A 262 5.80 -24.21 9.13
C GLN A 262 4.41 -23.70 8.77
N ASP A 263 3.59 -23.44 9.79
CA ASP A 263 2.37 -22.67 9.61
C ASP A 263 2.67 -21.18 9.81
N PHE A 264 2.77 -20.46 8.68
CA PHE A 264 2.93 -19.02 8.66
C PHE A 264 2.13 -18.43 7.50
N PHE A 265 2.35 -17.17 7.17
CA PHE A 265 1.56 -16.44 6.17
C PHE A 265 1.76 -16.91 4.71
N VAL A 266 2.69 -17.83 4.43
CA VAL A 266 2.89 -18.42 3.10
C VAL A 266 2.51 -19.90 3.13
N GLU A 267 1.87 -20.36 2.06
CA GLU A 267 1.64 -21.78 1.76
C GLU A 267 2.40 -22.21 0.50
N PHE A 268 2.61 -23.51 0.37
CA PHE A 268 3.36 -24.11 -0.75
C PHE A 268 2.48 -25.12 -1.48
N ASP A 269 2.39 -24.97 -2.80
CA ASP A 269 1.63 -25.90 -3.65
C ASP A 269 2.34 -27.26 -3.81
N GLU A 270 1.79 -28.14 -4.67
CA GLU A 270 2.36 -29.45 -4.97
C GLU A 270 3.77 -29.36 -5.62
N ASN A 271 4.06 -28.23 -6.27
CA ASN A 271 5.35 -27.92 -6.90
C ASN A 271 6.29 -27.15 -5.97
N CYS A 272 5.89 -26.91 -4.72
CA CYS A 272 6.62 -26.11 -3.74
C CYS A 272 6.78 -24.63 -4.14
N LEU A 273 5.82 -24.09 -4.91
CA LEU A 273 5.75 -22.67 -5.19
C LEU A 273 5.09 -21.93 -4.02
N PRO A 274 5.74 -20.88 -3.48
CA PRO A 274 5.23 -20.12 -2.35
C PRO A 274 4.13 -19.17 -2.79
N THR A 275 3.04 -19.13 -2.03
CA THR A 275 1.93 -18.20 -2.19
C THR A 275 1.53 -17.63 -0.83
N LEU A 276 1.41 -16.30 -0.73
CA LEU A 276 0.84 -15.60 0.41
C LEU A 276 -0.63 -16.00 0.54
N LYS A 277 -1.00 -16.53 1.71
CA LYS A 277 -2.35 -16.99 2.00
C LYS A 277 -3.34 -15.83 1.88
N LYS A 278 -4.36 -15.98 1.03
CA LYS A 278 -5.34 -14.92 0.72
C LYS A 278 -6.19 -14.49 1.91
N ASP A 279 -6.43 -15.40 2.85
CA ASP A 279 -7.18 -15.14 4.09
C ASP A 279 -6.32 -14.56 5.22
N HIS A 280 -5.01 -14.40 5.00
CA HIS A 280 -4.09 -13.87 6.00
C HIS A 280 -4.02 -12.34 5.97
N GLU A 281 -3.84 -11.72 7.13
CA GLU A 281 -3.82 -10.25 7.32
C GLU A 281 -2.82 -9.48 6.43
N GLN A 282 -1.81 -10.15 5.90
CA GLN A 282 -0.65 -9.55 5.24
C GLN A 282 -0.87 -9.57 3.73
N TYR A 283 -1.72 -10.48 3.23
CA TYR A 283 -2.35 -10.33 1.92
C TYR A 283 -3.18 -9.04 1.87
N MET A 284 -4.03 -8.84 2.88
CA MET A 284 -4.87 -7.64 3.01
C MET A 284 -4.03 -6.37 3.17
N GLN A 285 -2.90 -6.45 3.89
CA GLN A 285 -1.94 -5.35 3.95
C GLN A 285 -1.37 -5.00 2.57
N VAL A 286 -0.89 -5.98 1.81
CA VAL A 286 -0.26 -5.73 0.49
C VAL A 286 -1.28 -5.27 -0.55
N LEU A 287 -2.46 -5.90 -0.60
CA LEU A 287 -3.57 -5.43 -1.44
C LEU A 287 -3.99 -4.00 -1.06
N GLY A 288 -3.98 -3.70 0.24
CA GLY A 288 -4.25 -2.37 0.76
C GLY A 288 -3.22 -1.32 0.39
N GLN A 289 -1.94 -1.69 0.40
CA GLN A 289 -0.88 -0.83 -0.09
C GLN A 289 -1.10 -0.48 -1.55
N MET A 290 -1.31 -1.49 -2.43
CA MET A 290 -1.62 -1.24 -3.85
C MET A 290 -2.86 -0.36 -4.05
N GLY A 291 -3.93 -0.59 -3.29
CA GLY A 291 -5.16 0.21 -3.37
C GLY A 291 -4.97 1.68 -2.97
N VAL A 292 -4.13 1.95 -1.96
CA VAL A 292 -3.84 3.31 -1.49
C VAL A 292 -2.82 4.01 -2.39
N THR A 293 -1.77 3.32 -2.82
CA THR A 293 -0.71 3.87 -3.71
C THR A 293 -1.12 3.92 -5.18
N GLN A 294 -2.21 3.23 -5.54
CA GLN A 294 -2.70 3.04 -6.92
C GLN A 294 -1.71 2.30 -7.82
N THR A 295 -0.83 1.47 -7.26
CA THR A 295 0.08 0.61 -8.04
C THR A 295 -0.63 -0.66 -8.50
N GLN A 296 -0.15 -1.26 -9.59
CA GLN A 296 -0.78 -2.46 -10.19
C GLN A 296 -0.12 -3.77 -9.78
N TRP A 297 0.99 -3.67 -9.04
CA TRP A 297 1.68 -4.82 -8.46
C TRP A 297 2.40 -4.45 -7.18
N ALA A 298 2.71 -5.50 -6.42
CA ALA A 298 3.52 -5.44 -5.22
C ALA A 298 4.38 -6.70 -5.11
N ASP A 299 5.64 -6.57 -4.72
CA ASP A 299 6.48 -7.70 -4.35
C ASP A 299 6.40 -7.92 -2.85
N PHE A 300 5.85 -9.08 -2.46
CA PHE A 300 5.88 -9.55 -1.10
C PHE A 300 7.13 -10.40 -0.89
N VAL A 301 7.97 -9.98 0.06
CA VAL A 301 9.29 -10.54 0.29
C VAL A 301 9.34 -11.15 1.69
N VAL A 302 9.70 -12.42 1.79
CA VAL A 302 9.95 -13.10 3.07
C VAL A 302 11.41 -13.47 3.15
N PHE A 303 12.09 -12.97 4.17
CA PHE A 303 13.53 -13.15 4.33
C PHE A 303 13.87 -13.83 5.65
N GLY A 304 14.75 -14.82 5.55
CA GLY A 304 15.50 -15.39 6.67
C GLY A 304 16.95 -15.64 6.25
N PRO A 305 17.86 -15.98 7.18
CA PRO A 305 19.28 -16.14 6.87
C PRO A 305 19.53 -17.15 5.73
N HIS A 306 18.74 -18.22 5.67
CA HIS A 306 18.95 -19.33 4.73
C HIS A 306 17.97 -19.35 3.55
N PHE A 307 17.03 -18.40 3.47
CA PHE A 307 16.00 -18.39 2.42
C PHE A 307 15.56 -16.99 2.02
N LEU A 308 15.04 -16.88 0.80
CA LEU A 308 14.32 -15.73 0.31
C LEU A 308 13.11 -16.24 -0.49
N ILE A 309 11.94 -15.72 -0.16
CA ILE A 309 10.71 -15.88 -0.93
C ILE A 309 10.38 -14.51 -1.52
N VAL A 310 10.12 -14.48 -2.83
CA VAL A 310 9.59 -13.29 -3.49
C VAL A 310 8.36 -13.71 -4.28
N GLN A 311 7.22 -13.06 -3.98
CA GLN A 311 5.99 -13.24 -4.72
C GLN A 311 5.50 -11.88 -5.21
N ARG A 312 5.38 -11.72 -6.53
CA ARG A 312 4.69 -10.58 -7.13
C ARG A 312 3.18 -10.81 -7.09
N LEU A 313 2.48 -9.97 -6.34
CA LEU A 313 1.02 -9.88 -6.34
C LEU A 313 0.56 -8.85 -7.37
N ARG A 314 -0.60 -9.10 -7.97
CA ARG A 314 -1.26 -8.19 -8.90
C ARG A 314 -2.44 -7.53 -8.21
N PHE A 315 -2.66 -6.26 -8.51
CA PHE A 315 -3.87 -5.58 -8.07
C PHE A 315 -5.10 -6.27 -8.67
N CYS A 316 -6.16 -6.40 -7.88
CA CYS A 316 -7.34 -7.18 -8.24
C CYS A 316 -8.63 -6.57 -7.66
N GLU A 317 -9.77 -7.05 -8.14
CA GLU A 317 -11.11 -6.58 -7.77
C GLU A 317 -11.46 -6.80 -6.28
N GLU A 318 -10.75 -7.69 -5.59
CA GLU A 318 -10.94 -7.95 -4.15
C GLU A 318 -10.73 -6.66 -3.32
N TRP A 319 -9.96 -5.69 -3.84
CA TRP A 319 -9.76 -4.39 -3.21
C TRP A 319 -11.08 -3.64 -3.01
N SER A 320 -12.01 -3.66 -3.97
CA SER A 320 -13.28 -2.93 -3.87
C SER A 320 -14.13 -3.41 -2.69
N ASN A 321 -14.17 -4.72 -2.48
CA ASN A 321 -14.89 -5.32 -1.35
C ASN A 321 -14.20 -4.96 -0.02
N MET A 322 -12.87 -5.06 0.03
CA MET A 322 -12.10 -4.69 1.22
C MET A 322 -12.27 -3.21 1.56
N GLU A 323 -12.16 -2.32 0.58
CA GLU A 323 -12.36 -0.89 0.73
C GLU A 323 -13.74 -0.56 1.31
N ALA A 324 -14.81 -1.18 0.82
CA ALA A 324 -16.15 -0.95 1.35
C ALA A 324 -16.28 -1.31 2.85
N VAL A 325 -15.64 -2.41 3.28
CA VAL A 325 -15.61 -2.81 4.68
C VAL A 325 -14.76 -1.83 5.52
N LEU A 326 -13.58 -1.45 5.03
CA LEU A 326 -12.71 -0.48 5.69
C LEU A 326 -13.37 0.90 5.83
N ASN A 327 -14.09 1.34 4.80
CA ASN A 327 -14.88 2.56 4.79
C ASN A 327 -15.97 2.50 5.87
N SER A 328 -16.80 1.46 5.85
CA SER A 328 -17.84 1.28 6.86
C SER A 328 -17.27 1.24 8.27
N PHE A 329 -16.19 0.48 8.50
CA PHE A 329 -15.51 0.42 9.79
C PHE A 329 -14.99 1.78 10.25
N TYR A 330 -14.35 2.53 9.35
CA TYR A 330 -13.80 3.85 9.69
C TYR A 330 -14.91 4.81 10.15
N PHE A 331 -15.94 5.03 9.35
CA PHE A 331 -16.97 6.03 9.66
C PHE A 331 -17.92 5.60 10.77
N ASN A 332 -18.24 4.31 10.88
CA ASN A 332 -19.20 3.82 11.89
C ASN A 332 -18.55 3.44 13.22
N THR A 333 -17.24 3.15 13.25
CA THR A 333 -16.59 2.62 14.47
C THR A 333 -15.37 3.43 14.88
N LEU A 334 -14.38 3.62 14.00
CA LEU A 334 -13.12 4.26 14.38
C LEU A 334 -13.28 5.78 14.58
N LEU A 335 -13.96 6.46 13.67
CA LEU A 335 -14.19 7.92 13.75
C LEU A 335 -15.01 8.31 15.00
N PRO A 336 -16.16 7.68 15.32
CA PRO A 336 -16.87 7.97 16.56
C PRO A 336 -16.01 7.78 17.81
N PHE A 337 -15.16 6.76 17.83
CA PHE A 337 -14.21 6.52 18.91
C PHE A 337 -13.18 7.66 19.03
N MET A 338 -12.57 8.09 17.92
CA MET A 338 -11.62 9.22 17.93
C MET A 338 -12.29 10.52 18.38
N VAL A 339 -13.53 10.76 17.94
CA VAL A 339 -14.33 11.93 18.36
C VAL A 339 -14.62 11.90 19.86
N LYS A 340 -14.95 10.73 20.41
CA LYS A 340 -15.11 10.55 21.87
C LYS A 340 -13.81 10.88 22.60
N GLN A 341 -12.68 10.34 22.15
CA GLN A 341 -11.37 10.62 22.76
C GLN A 341 -11.00 12.10 22.71
N LEU A 342 -11.30 12.79 21.60
CA LEU A 342 -11.02 14.22 21.47
C LEU A 342 -11.81 15.03 22.50
N LYS A 343 -13.11 14.75 22.67
CA LYS A 343 -13.97 15.40 23.66
C LYS A 343 -13.52 15.12 25.10
N ASP A 344 -13.11 13.88 25.38
CA ASP A 344 -12.63 13.47 26.70
C ASP A 344 -11.31 14.16 27.09
N ASN A 345 -10.50 14.60 26.11
CA ASN A 345 -9.24 15.31 26.36
C ASN A 345 -9.41 16.85 26.47
N GLU A 346 -10.55 17.39 26.04
CA GLU A 346 -10.88 18.83 26.14
C GLU A 346 -11.58 19.20 27.46
N MET A 347 -12.06 18.20 28.21
CA MET A 347 -12.61 18.32 29.58
C MET A 347 -11.51 18.07 30.62
#